data_AF-A0A318K067-F1
#
_entry.id   AF-A0A318K067-F1
#
_cell.length_a   1.000
_cell.length_b   1.000
_cell.length_c   1.000
_cell.angle_alpha   90.00
_cell.angle_beta   90.00
_cell.angle_gamma   90.00
#
_symmetry.space_group_name_H-M   'P 1'
#
loop_
_entity.id
_entity.type
_entity.pdbx_description
1 polymer ?
#
loop_
_entity_poly.entity_id
_entity_poly.type
_entity_poly.pdbx_seq_one_letter_code
_entity_poly.pdbx_strand_id
1 'polypeptide(L)'
;MSDMNKHNLLYFEDPSMRGLYERMEQWQQSANRRLLSISIQKDGENYCCIALTNPSEVVITSADGHNHANVSRFGTLAVDSS
;
A
#
# COMPACT_ATOMS: atom_id res chain seq x y z
N MET A 1 -7.13 1.22 22.70
CA MET A 1 -7.00 1.40 21.23
C MET A 1 -7.86 0.33 20.59
N SER A 2 -9.03 0.73 20.06
CA SER A 2 -10.08 -0.16 19.57
C SER A 2 -9.61 -1.01 18.39
N ASP A 3 -10.24 -2.16 18.17
CA ASP A 3 -9.97 -3.18 17.14
C ASP A 3 -9.90 -2.68 15.66
N MET A 4 -10.02 -1.38 15.40
CA MET A 4 -9.98 -0.75 14.07
C MET A 4 -8.63 -0.86 13.34
N ASN A 5 -7.58 -1.34 14.01
CA ASN A 5 -6.23 -1.48 13.46
C ASN A 5 -5.84 -2.91 13.05
N LYS A 6 -6.77 -3.87 13.10
CA LYS A 6 -6.44 -5.29 12.86
C LYS A 6 -6.41 -5.73 11.39
N HIS A 7 -6.91 -4.92 10.46
CA HIS A 7 -7.03 -5.29 9.05
C HIS A 7 -6.25 -4.31 8.17
N ASN A 8 -4.93 -4.49 8.10
CA ASN A 8 -4.07 -3.75 7.18
C ASN A 8 -4.26 -4.21 5.72
N LEU A 9 -4.59 -5.48 5.52
CA LEU A 9 -4.68 -6.12 4.21
C LEU A 9 -6.08 -6.02 3.62
N LEU A 10 -6.17 -5.56 2.38
CA LEU A 10 -7.39 -5.56 1.57
C LEU A 10 -7.17 -6.33 0.28
N TYR A 11 -8.25 -6.90 -0.24
CA TYR A 11 -8.28 -7.56 -1.53
C TYR A 11 -9.39 -6.95 -2.40
N PHE A 12 -9.06 -6.68 -3.65
CA PHE A 12 -10.00 -6.26 -4.68
C PHE A 12 -9.82 -7.14 -5.91
N GLU A 13 -10.91 -7.42 -6.61
CA GLU A 13 -10.84 -8.08 -7.91
C GLU A 13 -11.88 -7.50 -8.87
N ASP A 14 -11.56 -7.52 -10.15
CA ASP A 14 -12.49 -7.20 -11.23
C ASP A 14 -12.00 -7.79 -12.56
N PRO A 15 -12.90 -8.20 -13.49
CA PRO A 15 -12.51 -8.66 -14.83
C PRO A 15 -11.77 -7.61 -15.66
N SER A 16 -11.83 -6.33 -15.26
CA SER A 16 -11.17 -5.23 -15.95
C SER A 16 -10.33 -4.37 -15.01
N MET A 17 -9.21 -3.85 -15.50
CA MET A 17 -8.41 -2.88 -14.75
C MET A 17 -9.21 -1.61 -14.39
N ARG A 18 -10.17 -1.21 -15.23
CA ARG A 18 -11.03 -0.05 -14.94
C ARG A 18 -11.97 -0.33 -13.77
N GLY A 19 -12.66 -1.46 -13.77
CA GLY A 19 -13.54 -1.84 -12.66
C GLY A 19 -12.76 -2.08 -11.38
N LEU A 20 -11.54 -2.64 -11.46
CA LEU A 20 -10.64 -2.78 -10.31
C LEU A 20 -10.31 -1.40 -9.70
N TYR A 21 -9.96 -0.43 -10.55
CA TYR A 21 -9.71 0.95 -10.12
C TYR A 21 -10.95 1.58 -9.46
N GLU A 22 -12.13 1.46 -10.07
CA GLU A 22 -13.37 2.02 -9.52
C GLU A 22 -13.71 1.41 -8.15
N ARG A 23 -13.53 0.09 -7.98
CA ARG A 23 -13.71 -0.58 -6.67
C ARG A 23 -12.75 -0.06 -5.61
N MET A 24 -11.47 0.09 -5.96
CA MET A 24 -10.46 0.64 -5.05
C MET A 24 -10.78 2.10 -4.67
N GLU A 25 -11.19 2.93 -5.63
CA GLU A 25 -11.58 4.33 -5.44
C GLU A 25 -12.82 4.44 -4.52
N GLN A 26 -13.86 3.65 -4.77
CA GLN A 26 -15.08 3.62 -3.95
C GLN A 26 -14.78 3.19 -2.50
N TRP A 27 -13.90 2.21 -2.31
CA TRP A 27 -13.47 1.81 -0.98
C TRP A 27 -12.75 2.94 -0.25
N GLN A 28 -11.81 3.63 -0.90
CA GLN A 28 -11.09 4.74 -0.28
C GLN A 28 -12.03 5.86 0.17
N GLN A 29 -13.01 6.21 -0.67
CA GLN A 29 -14.01 7.23 -0.37
C GLN A 29 -14.93 6.81 0.79
N SER A 30 -15.46 5.59 0.77
CA SER A 30 -16.37 5.08 1.81
C SER A 30 -15.70 4.86 3.16
N ALA A 31 -14.44 4.43 3.18
CA ALA A 31 -13.67 4.22 4.40
C ALA A 31 -12.99 5.51 4.93
N ASN A 32 -12.97 6.59 4.13
CA ASN A 32 -12.16 7.78 4.38
C ASN A 32 -10.69 7.43 4.71
N ARG A 33 -10.11 6.50 3.94
CA ARG A 33 -8.76 5.96 4.11
C ARG A 33 -8.05 5.88 2.77
N ARG A 34 -6.71 5.96 2.80
CA ARG A 34 -5.86 5.80 1.61
C ARG A 34 -5.29 4.40 1.53
N LEU A 35 -5.17 3.86 0.32
CA LEU A 35 -4.32 2.72 0.02
C LEU A 35 -2.88 3.21 -0.08
N LEU A 36 -1.94 2.51 0.55
CA LEU A 36 -0.55 2.97 0.70
C LEU A 36 0.43 2.17 -0.15
N SER A 37 0.17 0.88 -0.30
CA SER A 37 0.89 0.00 -1.21
C SER A 37 -0.13 -0.90 -1.89
N ILE A 38 0.06 -1.14 -3.18
CA ILE A 38 -0.81 -1.97 -4.00
C ILE A 38 0.04 -2.91 -4.83
N SER A 39 -0.40 -4.16 -4.98
CA SER A 39 0.16 -5.12 -5.92
C SER A 39 -0.98 -5.68 -6.75
N ILE A 40 -0.93 -5.46 -8.06
CA ILE A 40 -1.95 -5.91 -9.01
C ILE A 40 -1.36 -7.04 -9.85
N GLN A 41 -2.08 -8.15 -9.94
CA GLN A 41 -1.73 -9.30 -10.77
C GLN A 41 -2.96 -9.81 -11.50
N LYS A 42 -2.76 -10.47 -12.64
CA LYS A 42 -3.84 -11.19 -13.33
C LYS A 42 -3.94 -12.59 -12.74
N ASP A 43 -5.13 -13.00 -12.34
CA ASP A 43 -5.44 -14.35 -11.85
C ASP A 43 -6.67 -14.89 -12.59
N GLY A 44 -6.45 -15.88 -13.46
CA GLY A 44 -7.45 -16.33 -14.44
C GLY A 44 -7.93 -15.19 -15.35
N GLU A 45 -9.24 -14.94 -15.33
CA GLU A 45 -9.89 -13.88 -16.13
C GLU A 45 -9.97 -12.53 -15.39
N ASN A 46 -9.58 -12.47 -14.12
CA ASN A 46 -9.68 -11.28 -13.29
C ASN A 46 -8.32 -10.59 -13.10
N TYR A 47 -8.39 -9.29 -12.81
CA TYR A 47 -7.32 -8.54 -12.18
C TYR A 47 -7.57 -8.51 -10.68
N CYS A 48 -6.56 -8.88 -9.92
CA CYS A 48 -6.59 -9.00 -8.47
C CYS A 48 -5.60 -8.00 -7.87
N CYS A 49 -6.02 -7.29 -6.81
CA CYS A 49 -5.20 -6.33 -6.09
C CYS A 49 -5.13 -6.70 -4.62
N ILE A 50 -3.92 -6.79 -4.08
CA ILE A 50 -3.69 -6.78 -2.63
C ILE A 50 -3.22 -5.38 -2.25
N ALA A 51 -3.86 -4.76 -1.26
CA ALA A 51 -3.53 -3.41 -0.82
C ALA A 51 -3.31 -3.31 0.70
N LEU A 52 -2.41 -2.41 1.09
CA LEU A 52 -2.14 -2.06 2.49
C LEU A 52 -2.74 -0.68 2.82
N THR A 53 -3.24 -0.51 4.04
CA THR A 53 -3.94 0.71 4.50
C THR A 53 -3.32 1.36 5.72
N ASN A 54 -2.41 0.67 6.41
CA ASN A 54 -1.78 1.14 7.63
C ASN A 54 -0.40 1.76 7.35
N PRO A 55 -0.21 3.07 7.61
CA PRO A 55 1.04 3.77 7.31
C PRO A 55 2.20 3.38 8.21
N SER A 56 1.95 2.74 9.37
CA SER A 56 3.03 2.27 10.24
C SER A 56 3.75 1.03 9.69
N GLU A 57 3.26 0.42 8.62
CA GLU A 57 3.83 -0.81 8.04
C GLU A 57 4.55 -0.58 6.70
N VAL A 58 4.55 0.65 6.17
CA VAL A 58 5.31 0.99 4.96
C VAL A 58 6.68 1.52 5.38
N VAL A 59 7.70 0.70 5.17
CA VAL A 59 9.09 1.02 5.49
C VAL A 59 9.81 1.42 4.21
N ILE A 60 10.44 2.60 4.19
CA ILE A 60 11.31 3.00 3.09
C ILE A 60 12.67 2.34 3.31
N THR A 61 13.07 1.48 2.38
CA THR A 61 14.33 0.73 2.45
C THR A 61 15.15 0.85 1.17
N SER A 62 16.41 0.38 1.22
CA SER A 62 17.22 0.13 0.04
C SER A 62 16.58 -0.94 -0.85
N ALA A 63 17.06 -1.06 -2.09
CA ALA A 63 16.52 -2.01 -3.08
C ALA A 63 16.61 -3.47 -2.62
N ASP A 64 17.60 -3.81 -1.79
CA ASP A 64 17.77 -5.13 -1.17
C ASP A 64 17.02 -5.29 0.17
N GLY A 65 16.41 -4.22 0.69
CA GLY A 65 15.68 -4.20 1.95
C GLY A 65 16.53 -4.09 3.22
N HIS A 66 17.86 -3.93 3.12
CA HIS A 66 18.75 -3.96 4.29
C HIS A 66 18.91 -2.62 5.02
N ASN A 67 18.90 -1.50 4.30
CA ASN A 67 19.05 -0.17 4.86
C ASN A 67 17.70 0.54 4.94
N HIS A 68 17.46 1.29 6.01
CA HIS A 68 16.22 2.03 6.22
C HIS A 68 16.42 3.52 5.98
N ALA A 69 15.35 4.24 5.63
CA ALA A 69 15.43 5.68 5.48
C ALA A 69 15.70 6.39 6.82
N ASN A 70 16.54 7.42 6.77
CA ASN A 70 16.86 8.29 7.90
C ASN A 70 16.57 9.76 7.53
N VAL A 71 16.24 10.58 8.54
CA VAL A 71 16.07 12.02 8.39
C VAL A 71 17.34 12.72 8.89
N SER A 72 18.06 13.37 7.97
CA SER A 72 19.28 14.10 8.33
C SER A 72 18.96 15.36 9.16
N ARG A 73 19.98 15.92 9.81
CA ARG A 73 19.86 17.20 10.54
C ARG A 73 19.41 18.39 9.68
N PHE A 74 19.45 18.25 8.36
CA PHE A 74 19.01 19.27 7.39
C PHE A 74 17.59 19.03 6.87
N GLY A 75 16.88 18.01 7.38
CA GLY A 75 15.51 17.69 6.96
C GLY A 75 15.41 16.85 5.69
N THR A 76 16.51 16.25 5.22
CA THR A 76 16.50 15.34 4.06
C THR A 76 16.11 13.93 4.49
N LEU A 77 15.13 13.33 3.81
CA LEU A 77 14.81 11.91 3.91
C LEU A 77 15.56 11.13 2.83
N ALA A 78 16.46 10.24 3.22
CA ALA A 78 17.24 9.41 2.30
C ALA A 78 17.44 8.00 2.86
N VAL A 79 17.63 7.02 1.98
CA VAL A 79 18.13 5.69 2.35
C VAL A 79 19.64 5.73 2.19
N ASP A 80 20.36 5.55 3.29
CA ASP A 80 21.82 5.50 3.24
C ASP A 80 22.27 4.25 2.47
N SER A 81 23.02 4.45 1.39
CA SER A 81 23.79 3.38 0.75
C SER A 81 25.11 3.25 1.50
N SER A 82 25.18 2.27 2.40
CA SER A 82 26.44 1.80 3.00
C SER A 82 27.44 1.38 1.93
#